data_AF-A0A9E2KM81-F1
#
_entry.id   AF-A0A9E2KM81-F1
#
_cell.length_a   1.000
_cell.length_b   1.000
_cell.length_c   1.000
_cell.angle_alpha   90.00
_cell.angle_beta   90.00
_cell.angle_gamma   90.00
#
_symmetry.space_group_name_H-M   'P 1'
#
loop_
_entity.id
_entity.type
_entity.pdbx_description
1 polymer ?
#
loop_
_entity_poly.entity_id
_entity_poly.type
_entity_poly.pdbx_seq_one_letter_code
_entity_poly.pdbx_strand_id
1 'polypeptide(L)' 'MLIDEIKASLAMENLHLTAAEEQLLRDFAAERISFAELLDFVKNAIKKQKAA' A
#
# COMPACT_ATOMS: atom_id res chain seq x y z
N MET A 1 -2.05 -14.67 1.18
CA MET A 1 -2.92 -14.52 2.36
C MET A 1 -3.06 -13.05 2.77
N LEU A 2 -2.07 -12.38 3.37
CA LEU A 2 -2.23 -10.98 3.79
C LEU A 2 -2.56 -9.99 2.64
N ILE A 3 -1.91 -10.09 1.48
CA ILE A 3 -2.12 -9.14 0.37
C ILE A 3 -3.44 -9.39 -0.35
N ASP A 4 -3.85 -10.66 -0.49
CA ASP A 4 -5.08 -11.02 -1.18
C ASP A 4 -6.33 -10.56 -0.41
N GLU A 5 -6.29 -10.62 0.93
CA GLU A 5 -7.34 -10.10 1.81
C GLU A 5 -7.44 -8.58 1.76
N ILE A 6 -6.31 -7.87 1.71
CA ILE A 6 -6.27 -6.42 1.51
C ILE A 6 -6.93 -6.05 0.18
N LYS A 7 -6.58 -6.76 -0.90
CA LYS A 7 -7.18 -6.55 -2.22
C LYS A 7 -8.68 -6.83 -2.23
N ALA A 8 -9.11 -7.92 -1.59
CA ALA A 8 -10.52 -8.27 -1.49
C ALA A 8 -11.30 -7.18 -0.75
N SER A 9 -10.76 -6.70 0.38
CA SER A 9 -11.39 -5.62 1.17
C SER A 9 -11.49 -4.32 0.40
N LEU A 10 -10.44 -3.92 -0.33
CA LEU A 10 -10.46 -2.74 -1.18
C LEU A 10 -11.46 -2.87 -2.32
N ALA A 11 -11.53 -4.04 -2.97
CA ALA A 11 -12.46 -4.30 -4.05
C ALA A 11 -13.93 -4.22 -3.61
N MET A 12 -14.25 -4.58 -2.36
CA MET A 12 -15.61 -4.40 -1.79
C MET A 12 -16.03 -2.92 -1.75
N GLU A 13 -15.06 -2.00 -1.67
CA GLU A 13 -15.28 -0.55 -1.70
C GLU A 13 -15.03 0.08 -3.09
N ASN A 14 -14.85 -0.73 -4.15
CA ASN A 14 -14.42 -0.29 -5.49
C ASN A 14 -13.08 0.46 -5.51
N LEU A 15 -12.22 0.17 -4.55
CA LEU A 15 -10.85 0.69 -4.48
C LEU A 15 -9.87 -0.34 -5.04
N HIS A 16 -8.81 0.16 -5.67
CA HIS A 16 -7.77 -0.68 -6.28
C HIS A 16 -6.40 -0.12 -5.94
N LEU A 17 -5.47 -1.02 -5.65
CA LEU A 17 -4.06 -0.68 -5.51
C LEU A 17 -3.46 -0.43 -6.89
N THR A 18 -2.62 0.59 -6.99
CA THR A 18 -1.69 0.73 -8.12
C THR A 18 -0.63 -0.37 -8.07
N ALA A 19 0.03 -0.61 -9.20
CA ALA A 19 1.13 -1.59 -9.28
C ALA A 19 2.26 -1.27 -8.28
N ALA A 20 2.53 0.01 -8.04
CA ALA A 20 3.56 0.44 -7.09
C ALA A 20 3.15 0.14 -5.64
N GLU A 21 1.89 0.41 -5.26
CA GLU A 21 1.38 0.11 -3.91
C GLU A 21 1.31 -1.39 -3.66
N GLU A 22 0.92 -2.17 -4.67
CA GLU A 22 0.95 -3.63 -4.57
C GLU A 22 2.37 -4.16 -4.37
N GLN A 23 3.34 -3.65 -5.13
CA GLN A 23 4.74 -4.05 -4.97
C GLN A 23 5.27 -3.72 -3.58
N LEU A 24 4.92 -2.54 -3.05
CA LEU A 24 5.29 -2.11 -1.71
C LEU A 24 4.77 -3.07 -0.63
N LEU A 25 3.51 -3.50 -0.74
CA LEU A 25 2.92 -4.49 0.16
C LEU A 25 3.59 -5.87 0.03
N ARG A 26 4.01 -6.26 -1.18
CA ARG A 26 4.78 -7.49 -1.42
C ARG A 26 6.15 -7.45 -0.76
N ASP A 27 6.84 -6.33 -0.86
CA ASP A 27 8.15 -6.16 -0.23
C ASP A 27 8.06 -6.14 1.29
N PHE A 28 6.98 -5.57 1.86
CA PHE A 28 6.70 -5.65 3.29
C PHE A 28 6.39 -7.09 3.72
N ALA A 29 5.53 -7.81 2.99
CA ALA A 29 5.21 -9.21 3.29
C ALA A 29 6.41 -10.15 3.13
N ALA A 30 7.40 -9.79 2.32
CA ALA A 30 8.65 -10.52 2.15
C ALA A 30 9.75 -10.06 3.14
N GLU A 31 9.42 -9.24 4.14
CA GLU A 31 10.35 -8.69 5.15
C GLU A 31 11.52 -7.89 4.56
N ARG A 32 11.39 -7.39 3.32
CA ARG A 32 12.43 -6.57 2.66
C ARG A 32 12.39 -5.11 3.09
N ILE A 33 11.24 -4.66 3.58
CA ILE A 33 11.04 -3.34 4.16
C ILE A 33 10.33 -3.46 5.50
N SER A 34 10.62 -2.52 6.40
CA SER A 34 9.96 -2.43 7.70
C SER A 34 8.58 -1.76 7.60
N PHE A 35 7.77 -1.93 8.64
CA PHE A 35 6.49 -1.23 8.76
C PHE A 35 6.67 0.30 8.77
N ALA A 36 7.77 0.79 9.35
CA ALA A 36 8.09 2.22 9.38
C ALA A 36 8.31 2.78 7.97
N GLU A 37 9.03 2.04 7.12
CA GLU A 37 9.26 2.43 5.72
C GLU A 37 7.97 2.40 4.90
N LEU A 38 7.13 1.38 5.07
CA LEU A 38 5.80 1.31 4.47
C LEU A 38 4.94 2.52 4.87
N LEU A 39 4.92 2.86 6.16
CA LEU A 39 4.13 3.99 6.68
C LEU A 39 4.61 5.33 6.12
N ASP A 40 5.92 5.52 5.97
CA ASP A 40 6.48 6.75 5.40
C ASP A 40 6.13 6.90 3.92
N PHE A 41 6.10 5.80 3.15
CA PHE A 41 5.60 5.82 1.78
C PHE A 41 4.14 6.30 1.70
N VAL A 42 3.26 5.76 2.54
CA VAL A 42 1.84 6.15 2.59
C VAL A 42 1.69 7.63 2.98
N LYS A 43 2.39 8.07 4.02
CA LYS A 43 2.38 9.49 4.45
C LYS A 43 2.82 10.43 3.34
N ASN A 44 3.86 10.05 2.60
CA ASN A 44 4.38 10.86 1.50
C ASN A 44 3.42 10.90 0.30
N ALA A 45 2.74 9.79 0.00
CA ALA A 45 1.69 9.75 -1.03
C ALA A 45 0.53 10.71 -0.70
N ILE A 46 0.07 10.70 0.56
CA ILE A 46 -1.00 11.61 1.03
C ILE A 46 -0.57 13.08 0.96
N LYS A 47 0.67 13.40 1.37
CA LYS A 47 1.21 14.76 1.30
C LYS A 47 1.25 15.30 -0.13
N LYS A 48 1.61 14.44 -1.10
CA LYS A 48 1.67 14.83 -2.52
C LYS A 48 0.28 15.10 -3.11
N GLN A 49 -0.76 14.40 -2.68
CA GLN A 49 -2.13 14.67 -3.13
C GLN A 49 -2.74 15.94 -2.53
N LYS A 50 -2.36 16.33 -1.30
CA LYS A 50 -2.81 17.60 -0.69
C LYS A 50 -2.15 18.85 -1.27
N ALA A 51 -1.06 18.70 -2.01
CA ALA A 51 -0.33 19.80 -2.64
C ALA A 51 -0.75 20.06 -4.10
N ALA A 52 -1.67 19.25 -4.63
CA ALA A 52 -2.30 19.40 -5.94
C ALA A 52 -3.73 19.93 -5.79
#